data_AF-X1L533-F1
#
_entry.id   AF-X1L533-F1
#
_cell.length_a   1.000
_cell.length_b   1.000
_cell.length_c   1.000
_cell.angle_alpha   90.00
_cell.angle_beta   90.00
_cell.angle_gamma   90.00
#
_symmetry.space_group_name_H-M   'P 1'
#
loop_
_entity.id
_entity.type
_entity.pdbx_description
1 polymer ?
#
loop_
_entity_poly.entity_id
_entity_poly.type
_entity_poly.pdbx_seq_one_letter_code
_entity_poly.pdbx_strand_id
1 'polypeptide(L)'
;MTQEAQNCFLKFLEEPKGKTILILVTAYPSLLLPTIISRVQKVRFFPTKSFEVKNKEEFISDLIKISESDLVSRFQYAKNISTENLKEILDTWLRYFRRIFISRFTGRETKDFSRYSLTKLKDIIRHIQSTKFLISTTNTNPRLALEILLIEL
;
A
#
# COMPACT_ATOMS: atom_id res chain seq x y z
N MET A 1 -17.03 0.93 -0.73
CA MET A 1 -18.50 1.06 -0.68
C MET A 1 -19.08 -0.30 -0.36
N THR A 2 -20.11 -0.38 0.48
CA THR A 2 -20.86 -1.62 0.66
C THR A 2 -21.61 -1.99 -0.63
N GLN A 3 -22.08 -3.22 -0.73
CA GLN A 3 -22.80 -3.68 -1.92
C GLN A 3 -24.12 -2.92 -2.11
N GLU A 4 -24.82 -2.63 -1.01
CA GLU A 4 -26.09 -1.89 -0.99
C GLU A 4 -25.91 -0.45 -1.48
N ALA A 5 -24.84 0.22 -1.03
CA ALA A 5 -24.50 1.57 -1.46
C ALA A 5 -24.19 1.60 -2.97
N GLN A 6 -23.50 0.58 -3.49
CA GLN A 6 -23.22 0.47 -4.93
C GLN A 6 -24.50 0.27 -5.75
N ASN A 7 -25.42 -0.57 -5.28
CA ASN A 7 -26.71 -0.78 -5.94
C ASN A 7 -27.59 0.48 -5.94
N CYS A 8 -27.61 1.23 -4.83
CA CYS A 8 -28.32 2.51 -4.78
C CYS A 8 -27.71 3.53 -5.76
N PHE A 9 -26.38 3.58 -5.85
CA PHE A 9 -25.66 4.48 -6.75
C PHE A 9 -25.95 4.22 -8.24
N LEU A 10 -26.25 2.97 -8.63
CA LEU A 10 -26.63 2.63 -10.02
C LEU A 10 -27.84 3.43 -10.50
N LYS A 11 -28.86 3.62 -9.65
CA LYS A 11 -30.05 4.39 -10.01
C LYS A 11 -29.71 5.83 -10.38
N PHE A 12 -28.73 6.40 -9.68
CA PHE A 12 -28.26 7.77 -9.95
C PHE A 12 -27.42 7.87 -11.23
N LEU A 13 -26.67 6.81 -11.57
CA LEU A 13 -25.92 6.75 -12.83
C LEU A 13 -26.83 6.59 -14.06
N GLU A 14 -27.98 5.92 -13.91
CA GLU A 14 -28.94 5.71 -15.00
C GLU A 14 -29.79 6.94 -15.27
N GLU A 15 -30.26 7.62 -14.21
CA GLU A 15 -31.13 8.79 -14.32
C GLU A 15 -30.56 9.97 -13.52
N PRO A 16 -29.46 10.59 -13.98
CA PRO A 16 -28.91 11.77 -13.33
C PRO A 16 -29.89 12.94 -13.47
N LYS A 17 -30.26 13.56 -12.35
CA LYS A 17 -31.21 14.68 -12.34
C LYS A 17 -30.52 15.98 -12.74
N GLY A 18 -30.94 16.58 -13.86
CA GLY A 18 -30.45 17.88 -14.31
C GLY A 18 -29.03 17.85 -14.90
N LYS A 19 -28.30 18.96 -14.81
CA LYS A 19 -26.92 19.08 -15.31
C LYS A 19 -25.93 18.65 -14.23
N THR A 20 -25.65 17.36 -14.14
CA THR A 20 -24.73 16.80 -13.13
C THR A 20 -23.51 16.15 -13.79
N ILE A 21 -22.33 16.38 -13.21
CA ILE A 21 -21.09 15.68 -13.55
C ILE A 21 -20.67 14.86 -12.32
N LEU A 22 -20.47 13.56 -12.53
CA LEU A 22 -20.03 12.62 -11.49
C LEU A 22 -18.58 12.25 -11.71
N ILE A 23 -17.77 12.39 -10.66
CA ILE A 23 -16.37 11.95 -10.65
C ILE A 23 -16.22 10.87 -9.59
N LEU A 24 -16.03 9.63 -10.04
CA LEU A 24 -15.77 8.48 -9.17
C LEU A 24 -14.27 8.18 -9.16
N VAL A 25 -13.65 8.24 -7.98
CA VAL A 25 -12.22 7.91 -7.79
C VAL A 25 -12.10 6.60 -7.02
N THR A 26 -11.36 5.63 -7.58
CA THR A 26 -11.07 4.36 -6.92
C THR A 26 -9.66 3.87 -7.24
N ALA A 27 -8.97 3.32 -6.24
CA ALA A 27 -7.71 2.60 -6.44
C ALA A 27 -7.93 1.12 -6.82
N TYR A 28 -9.16 0.61 -6.68
CA TYR A 28 -9.50 -0.81 -6.85
C TYR A 28 -10.75 -0.96 -7.71
N PRO A 29 -10.67 -0.73 -9.04
CA PRO A 29 -11.83 -0.81 -9.92
C PRO A 29 -12.47 -2.19 -9.96
N SER A 30 -11.73 -3.27 -9.66
CA SER A 30 -12.25 -4.64 -9.60
C SER A 30 -13.20 -4.91 -8.43
N LEU A 31 -13.23 -4.04 -7.42
CA LEU A 31 -14.16 -4.15 -6.28
C LEU A 31 -15.49 -3.43 -6.54
N LEU A 32 -15.62 -2.72 -7.67
CA LEU A 32 -16.87 -2.12 -8.08
C LEU A 32 -17.74 -3.15 -8.82
N LEU A 33 -19.06 -3.04 -8.65
CA LEU A 33 -20.00 -3.86 -9.41
C LEU A 33 -19.76 -3.67 -10.92
N PRO A 34 -19.73 -4.76 -11.72
CA PRO A 34 -19.57 -4.67 -13.17
C PRO A 34 -20.58 -3.72 -13.84
N THR A 35 -21.77 -3.58 -13.26
CA THR A 35 -22.85 -2.68 -13.71
C THR A 35 -22.53 -1.19 -13.53
N ILE A 36 -21.72 -0.82 -12.55
CA ILE A 36 -21.18 0.55 -12.40
C ILE A 36 -20.12 0.75 -13.49
N ILE A 37 -19.21 -0.22 -13.63
CA ILE A 37 -18.08 -0.16 -14.57
C ILE A 37 -18.54 0.00 -16.02
N SER A 38 -19.71 -0.54 -16.38
CA SER A 38 -20.28 -0.41 -17.74
C SER A 38 -20.91 0.95 -18.02
N ARG A 39 -21.23 1.76 -16.99
CA ARG A 39 -21.90 3.07 -17.11
C ARG A 39 -20.99 4.26 -16.87
N VAL A 40 -19.72 4.02 -16.56
CA VAL A 40 -18.72 5.08 -16.29
C VAL A 40 -17.66 5.14 -17.38
N GLN A 41 -17.15 6.34 -17.63
CA GLN A 41 -15.96 6.54 -18.43
C GLN A 41 -14.70 6.30 -17.56
N LYS A 42 -13.84 5.38 -18.00
CA LYS A 42 -12.61 5.03 -17.27
C LYS A 42 -11.49 5.97 -17.67
N VAL A 43 -11.01 6.76 -16.71
CA VAL A 43 -9.79 7.57 -16.84
C VAL A 43 -8.73 6.97 -15.92
N ARG A 44 -7.61 6.51 -16.48
CA ARG A 44 -6.51 5.92 -15.70
C ARG A 44 -5.54 7.01 -15.28
N PHE A 45 -5.34 7.15 -13.97
CA PHE A 45 -4.23 7.93 -13.43
C PHE A 45 -2.95 7.10 -13.50
N PHE A 46 -1.97 7.60 -14.23
CA PHE A 46 -0.63 7.03 -14.22
C PHE A 46 0.17 7.67 -13.08
N PRO A 47 1.04 6.88 -12.41
CA PRO A 47 1.94 7.46 -11.42
C PRO A 47 2.76 8.56 -12.09
N THR A 48 2.67 9.77 -11.54
CA THR A 48 3.54 10.87 -11.97
C THR A 48 4.96 10.57 -11.52
N LYS A 49 5.95 10.92 -12.36
CA LYS A 49 7.34 10.96 -11.91
C LYS A 49 7.39 11.98 -10.77
N SER A 50 7.89 11.54 -9.61
CA SER A 50 8.20 12.35 -8.43
C SER A 50 7.06 13.20 -7.84
N PHE A 51 6.19 12.58 -7.02
CA PHE A 51 5.96 13.19 -5.71
C PHE A 51 7.13 12.75 -4.82
N GLU A 52 8.15 13.61 -4.76
CA GLU A 52 9.21 13.54 -3.74
C GLU A 52 8.57 13.84 -2.39
N VAL A 53 8.09 12.78 -1.75
CA VAL A 53 7.80 12.81 -0.33
C VAL A 53 9.15 13.05 0.36
N LYS A 54 9.27 14.19 1.05
CA LYS A 54 10.42 14.47 1.92
C LYS A 54 10.53 13.31 2.92
N ASN A 55 11.76 12.86 3.24
CA ASN A 55 12.07 11.82 4.23
C ASN A 55 12.00 10.34 3.76
N LYS A 56 11.84 10.04 2.46
CA LYS A 56 11.88 8.62 1.99
C LYS A 56 13.19 7.91 2.33
N GLU A 57 14.32 8.61 2.23
CA GLU A 57 15.64 8.05 2.50
C GLU A 57 15.83 7.71 3.98
N GLU A 58 15.27 8.53 4.87
CA GLU A 58 15.27 8.29 6.32
C GLU A 58 14.49 7.03 6.67
N PHE A 59 13.26 6.88 6.16
CA PHE A 59 12.45 5.67 6.40
C PHE A 59 13.09 4.39 5.87
N ILE A 60 13.86 4.48 4.77
CA ILE A 60 14.59 3.33 4.23
C ILE A 60 15.83 3.03 5.08
N SER A 61 16.57 4.05 5.50
CA SER A 61 17.71 3.90 6.41
C SER A 61 17.28 3.23 7.72
N ASP A 62 16.18 3.69 8.32
CA ASP A 62 15.66 3.12 9.56
C ASP A 62 15.19 1.67 9.38
N LEU A 63 14.51 1.37 8.28
CA LEU A 63 14.13 0.00 7.92
C LEU A 63 15.35 -0.92 7.81
N ILE A 64 16.42 -0.46 7.17
CA ILE A 64 17.66 -1.24 7.04
C ILE A 64 18.26 -1.50 8.42
N LYS A 65 18.39 -0.47 9.27
CA LYS A 65 18.91 -0.61 10.63
C LYS A 65 18.07 -1.57 11.48
N ILE A 66 16.75 -1.44 11.44
CA ILE A 66 15.84 -2.26 12.27
C ILE A 66 15.77 -3.72 11.81
N SER A 67 16.01 -3.97 10.52
CA SER A 67 16.11 -5.34 10.00
C SER A 67 17.34 -6.09 10.55
N GLU A 68 18.38 -5.38 10.99
CA GLU A 68 19.59 -5.97 11.59
C GLU A 68 19.54 -6.01 13.10
N SER A 69 18.61 -5.27 13.71
CA SER A 69 18.50 -5.19 15.17
C SER A 69 17.77 -6.38 15.77
N ASP A 70 17.92 -6.52 17.08
CA ASP A 70 17.19 -7.49 17.89
C ASP A 70 15.67 -7.23 17.91
N LEU A 71 14.93 -8.22 18.41
CA LEU A 71 13.48 -8.19 18.46
C LEU A 71 12.94 -7.04 19.34
N VAL A 72 13.65 -6.71 20.42
CA VAL A 72 13.27 -5.63 21.34
C VAL A 72 13.30 -4.28 20.61
N SER A 73 14.37 -3.98 19.88
CA SER A 73 14.49 -2.76 19.09
C SER A 73 13.39 -2.68 18.03
N ARG A 74 13.10 -3.79 17.34
CA ARG A 74 12.00 -3.86 16.36
C ARG A 74 10.65 -3.47 16.99
N PHE A 75 10.33 -3.99 18.17
CA PHE A 75 9.06 -3.66 18.84
C PHE A 75 9.01 -2.22 19.35
N GLN A 76 10.13 -1.68 19.85
CA GLN A 76 10.20 -0.25 20.20
C GLN A 76 9.97 0.63 18.97
N TYR A 77 10.56 0.26 17.83
CA TYR A 77 10.35 0.97 16.58
C TYR A 77 8.89 0.89 16.11
N ALA A 78 8.25 -0.29 16.15
CA ALA A 78 6.83 -0.45 15.85
C ALA A 78 5.94 0.46 16.72
N LYS A 79 6.24 0.57 18.02
CA LYS A 79 5.54 1.48 18.92
C LYS A 79 5.68 2.94 18.46
N ASN A 80 6.91 3.37 18.13
CA ASN A 80 7.21 4.75 17.76
C ASN A 80 6.51 5.17 16.45
N ILE A 81 6.44 4.29 15.46
CA ILE A 81 5.85 4.62 14.15
C ILE A 81 4.34 4.36 14.06
N SER A 82 3.72 3.79 15.11
CA SER A 82 2.32 3.38 15.08
C SER A 82 1.30 4.53 15.14
N THR A 83 1.74 5.75 15.51
CA THR A 83 0.85 6.87 15.81
C THR A 83 0.71 7.89 14.68
N GLU A 84 1.76 8.16 13.90
CA GLU A 84 1.75 9.16 12.82
C GLU A 84 2.49 8.66 11.57
N ASN A 85 2.04 9.07 10.38
CA ASN A 85 2.66 8.76 9.07
C ASN A 85 2.78 7.27 8.68
N LEU A 86 2.16 6.36 9.43
CA LEU A 86 2.22 4.91 9.20
C LEU A 86 1.92 4.48 7.76
N LYS A 87 0.87 5.06 7.16
CA LYS A 87 0.50 4.75 5.78
C LYS A 87 1.60 5.11 4.78
N GLU A 88 2.28 6.23 5.01
CA GLU A 88 3.37 6.74 4.19
C GLU A 88 4.64 5.90 4.35
N ILE A 89 4.93 5.48 5.59
CA ILE A 89 6.04 4.58 5.93
C ILE A 89 5.84 3.24 5.20
N LEU A 90 4.66 2.61 5.37
CA LEU A 90 4.33 1.35 4.70
C LEU A 90 4.38 1.49 3.16
N ASP A 91 3.94 2.62 2.61
CA ASP A 91 4.04 2.89 1.18
C ASP A 91 5.47 3.10 0.69
N THR A 92 6.35 3.60 1.54
CA THR A 92 7.77 3.76 1.26
C THR A 92 8.47 2.41 1.29
N TRP A 93 8.23 1.60 2.33
CA TRP A 93 8.76 0.23 2.42
C TRP A 93 8.28 -0.66 1.28
N LEU A 94 6.98 -0.60 0.95
CA LEU A 94 6.41 -1.36 -0.16
C LEU A 94 7.07 -0.98 -1.49
N ARG A 95 7.33 0.31 -1.72
CA ARG A 95 8.04 0.79 -2.91
C ARG A 95 9.48 0.32 -2.93
N TYR A 96 10.18 0.37 -1.80
CA TYR A 96 11.55 -0.11 -1.66
C TYR A 96 11.67 -1.61 -2.02
N PHE A 97 10.88 -2.47 -1.38
CA PHE A 97 10.92 -3.90 -1.64
C PHE A 97 10.46 -4.26 -3.06
N ARG A 98 9.45 -3.58 -3.61
CA ARG A 98 9.04 -3.77 -5.02
C ARG A 98 10.15 -3.37 -6.00
N ARG A 99 10.89 -2.29 -5.72
CA ARG A 99 12.02 -1.87 -6.55
C ARG A 99 13.08 -2.95 -6.56
N ILE A 100 13.41 -3.53 -5.41
CA ILE A 100 14.36 -4.66 -5.29
C ILE A 100 13.84 -5.90 -6.04
N PHE A 101 12.56 -6.23 -5.90
CA PHE A 101 11.97 -7.38 -6.57
C PHE A 101 12.00 -7.24 -8.10
N ILE A 102 11.58 -6.09 -8.64
CA ILE A 102 11.53 -5.83 -10.09
C ILE A 102 12.93 -5.80 -10.70
N SER A 103 13.88 -5.15 -10.02
CA SER A 103 15.27 -5.08 -10.51
C SER A 103 15.95 -6.45 -10.54
N ARG A 104 15.78 -7.28 -9.49
CA ARG A 104 16.20 -8.69 -9.49
C ARG A 104 15.54 -9.46 -10.64
N PHE A 105 14.24 -9.28 -10.86
CA PHE A 105 13.49 -9.98 -11.92
C PHE A 105 13.92 -9.55 -13.34
N THR A 106 14.28 -8.27 -13.52
CA THR A 106 14.67 -7.69 -14.81
C THR A 106 16.18 -7.76 -15.10
N GLY A 107 16.97 -8.34 -14.19
CA GLY A 107 18.42 -8.47 -14.33
C GLY A 107 19.19 -7.13 -14.28
N ARG A 108 18.56 -6.04 -13.85
CA ARG A 108 19.21 -4.73 -13.71
C ARG A 108 19.81 -4.63 -12.32
N GLU A 109 21.08 -4.97 -12.16
CA GLU A 109 21.78 -4.93 -10.88
C GLU A 109 21.91 -3.51 -10.30
N THR A 110 21.70 -3.39 -8.99
CA THR A 110 21.97 -2.24 -8.13
C THR A 110 22.56 -2.83 -6.84
N LYS A 111 23.47 -2.10 -6.20
CA LYS A 111 24.40 -2.65 -5.21
C LYS A 111 23.75 -3.21 -3.93
N ASP A 112 22.46 -2.94 -3.67
CA ASP A 112 21.74 -3.36 -2.45
C ASP A 112 21.15 -4.79 -2.49
N PHE A 113 21.37 -5.56 -3.55
CA PHE A 113 20.52 -6.71 -3.84
C PHE A 113 20.82 -8.02 -3.13
N SER A 114 21.95 -8.21 -2.46
CA SER A 114 22.33 -9.52 -1.91
C SER A 114 21.53 -9.95 -0.66
N ARG A 115 20.79 -9.05 -0.01
CA ARG A 115 20.30 -9.25 1.36
C ARG A 115 19.10 -10.17 1.51
N TYR A 116 18.24 -10.26 0.48
CA TYR A 116 17.01 -11.05 0.51
C TYR A 116 16.86 -11.95 -0.72
N SER A 117 16.38 -13.19 -0.52
CA SER A 117 16.00 -14.09 -1.61
C SER A 117 14.70 -13.62 -2.31
N LEU A 118 14.46 -14.07 -3.55
CA LEU A 118 13.23 -13.73 -4.28
C LEU A 118 11.95 -14.18 -3.56
N THR A 119 12.00 -15.34 -2.91
CA THR A 119 10.89 -15.86 -2.11
C THR A 119 10.63 -14.97 -0.90
N LYS A 120 11.68 -14.64 -0.14
CA LYS A 120 11.57 -13.75 1.03
C LYS A 120 11.06 -12.36 0.64
N LEU A 121 11.53 -11.78 -0.47
CA LEU A 121 11.04 -10.50 -0.98
C LEU A 121 9.54 -10.55 -1.33
N LYS A 122 9.10 -11.62 -2.00
CA LYS A 122 7.68 -11.82 -2.32
C LYS A 122 6.84 -11.89 -1.05
N ASP A 123 7.32 -12.61 -0.04
CA ASP A 123 6.62 -12.77 1.22
C ASP A 123 6.57 -11.44 1.98
N ILE A 124 7.68 -10.71 2.12
CA ILE A 124 7.72 -9.37 2.73
C ILE A 124 6.74 -8.42 2.03
N ILE A 125 6.75 -8.35 0.70
CA ILE A 125 5.82 -7.50 -0.07
C ILE A 125 4.36 -7.87 0.26
N ARG A 126 4.04 -9.18 0.29
CA ARG A 126 2.70 -9.65 0.62
C ARG A 126 2.30 -9.25 2.04
N HIS A 127 3.19 -9.39 3.02
CA HIS A 127 2.91 -9.05 4.42
C HIS A 127 2.67 -7.55 4.58
N ILE A 128 3.50 -6.70 3.97
CA ILE A 128 3.29 -5.23 3.98
C ILE A 128 1.93 -4.87 3.37
N GLN A 129 1.54 -5.50 2.26
CA GLN A 129 0.25 -5.25 1.62
C GLN A 129 -0.93 -5.68 2.50
N SER A 130 -0.85 -6.86 3.12
CA SER A 130 -1.87 -7.37 4.05
C SER A 130 -2.00 -6.47 5.27
N THR A 131 -0.88 -6.10 5.90
CA THR A 131 -0.84 -5.16 7.03
C THR A 131 -1.46 -3.82 6.66
N LYS A 132 -1.09 -3.25 5.51
CA LYS A 132 -1.68 -1.99 5.01
C LYS A 132 -3.19 -2.11 4.81
N PHE A 133 -3.65 -3.23 4.23
CA PHE A 133 -5.07 -3.48 4.03
C PHE A 133 -5.81 -3.54 5.37
N LEU A 134 -5.37 -4.39 6.30
CA LEU A 134 -5.99 -4.54 7.61
C LEU A 134 -6.08 -3.22 8.38
N ILE A 135 -4.99 -2.44 8.42
CA ILE A 135 -4.96 -1.14 9.10
C ILE A 135 -5.90 -0.13 8.41
N SER A 136 -6.06 -0.20 7.09
CA SER A 136 -6.89 0.75 6.34
C SER A 136 -8.37 0.39 6.30
N THR A 137 -8.73 -0.88 6.48
CA THR A 137 -10.11 -1.37 6.29
C THR A 137 -10.75 -1.93 7.55
N THR A 138 -10.00 -2.10 8.64
CA THR A 138 -10.49 -2.70 9.88
C THR A 138 -10.02 -1.92 11.11
N ASN A 139 -10.64 -2.15 12.27
CA ASN A 139 -10.22 -1.57 13.56
C ASN A 139 -9.02 -2.33 14.18
N THR A 140 -8.07 -2.76 13.35
CA THR A 140 -6.88 -3.50 13.78
C THR A 140 -5.94 -2.58 14.55
N ASN A 141 -5.35 -3.07 15.65
CA ASN A 141 -4.32 -2.35 16.39
C ASN A 141 -3.06 -2.16 15.51
N PRO A 142 -2.72 -0.91 15.09
CA PRO A 142 -1.63 -0.68 14.15
C PRO A 142 -0.27 -1.11 14.68
N ARG A 143 -0.05 -0.97 16.00
CA ARG A 143 1.20 -1.39 16.65
C ARG A 143 1.40 -2.89 16.57
N LEU A 144 0.38 -3.68 16.92
CA LEU A 144 0.47 -5.14 16.87
C LEU A 144 0.71 -5.64 15.44
N ALA A 145 -0.01 -5.04 14.47
CA ALA A 145 0.16 -5.40 13.06
C ALA A 145 1.58 -5.07 12.53
N LEU A 146 2.21 -4.03 13.06
CA LEU A 146 3.61 -3.69 12.80
C LEU A 146 4.58 -4.64 13.49
N GLU A 147 4.36 -5.00 14.76
CA GLU A 147 5.21 -5.95 15.48
C GLU A 147 5.27 -7.30 14.74
N ILE A 148 4.12 -7.80 14.26
CA ILE A 148 4.03 -9.01 13.42
C ILE A 148 4.80 -8.83 12.11
N LEU A 149 4.63 -7.68 11.44
CA LEU A 149 5.34 -7.38 10.20
C LEU A 149 6.86 -7.35 10.38
N LEU A 150 7.34 -6.75 11.48
CA LEU A 150 8.77 -6.61 11.75
C LEU A 150 9.42 -7.93 12.18
N ILE A 151 8.68 -8.91 12.71
CA ILE A 151 9.19 -10.26 12.95
C ILE A 151 9.56 -10.94 11.63
N GLU A 152 8.78 -10.69 10.58
CA GLU A 152 8.94 -11.31 9.27
C GLU A 152 10.02 -10.66 8.39
N LEU A 153 10.54 -9.49 8.77
CA LEU A 153 11.65 -8.81 8.09
C LEU A 153 13.01 -9.45 8.38
#